data_AF-A0A4S2RVM8-F1
#
_entry.id   AF-A0A4S2RVM8-F1
#
_cell.length_a   1.000
_cell.length_b   1.000
_cell.length_c   1.000
_cell.angle_alpha   90.00
_cell.angle_beta   90.00
_cell.angle_gamma   90.00
#
_symmetry.space_group_name_H-M   'P 1'
#
loop_
_entity.id
_entity.type
_entity.pdbx_description
1 polymer ?
#
loop_
_entity_poly.entity_id
_entity_poly.type
_entity_poly.pdbx_seq_one_letter_code
_entity_poly.pdbx_strand_id
1 'polypeptide(L)'
;MTFPVVGMVGGGQLARMTHEAGIPLGIRFKLLSDTPQDSAAQVVSDVVIGDYRDLETLRAFARGCDVITFDHEHVPIAHLRALEADGVPVRPGPDALMHAADKGVMRAKLDEIGAPSPRHRIVSDPADAAAFAEEVGGFPVILKTVRGGYDGKGVWFVRTPEDAEAPFKAGVPVLAEEKVDFVRELAANIVRSPHGQAVAYPVVESVQVDGVCDTVIAPAPNLSEALAGEAQALALRIAKELGVTGHLAVELFETADGRILVNELAMRPHNSGHWTQDGAITSQFANHVRAVLDLPLGDPRPRARWTVMANVLGGDYPDMYAAYLHCMAHDPQLKIHMYGKDVKHGRKVGHVNTYGEDLDDVLERARHAAGYLRGTITA
;
A
#
# COMPACT_ATOMS: atom_id res chain seq x y z
N MET A 1 10.42 -32.71 8.23
CA MET A 1 10.11 -31.33 8.67
C MET A 1 9.00 -30.81 7.78
N THR A 2 7.91 -30.30 8.35
CA THR A 2 6.83 -29.66 7.59
C THR A 2 6.96 -28.15 7.80
N PHE A 3 7.31 -27.41 6.74
CA PHE A 3 7.28 -25.96 6.75
C PHE A 3 5.84 -25.46 6.64
N PRO A 4 5.51 -24.29 7.20
CA PRO A 4 4.15 -23.76 7.16
C PRO A 4 3.73 -23.37 5.74
N VAL A 5 2.42 -23.35 5.52
CA VAL A 5 1.74 -22.94 4.29
C VAL A 5 1.03 -21.60 4.53
N VAL A 6 1.51 -20.56 3.86
CA VAL A 6 0.85 -19.25 3.81
C VAL A 6 -0.09 -19.23 2.61
N GLY A 7 -1.39 -19.09 2.87
CA GLY A 7 -2.39 -18.79 1.86
C GLY A 7 -2.40 -17.30 1.56
N MET A 8 -2.17 -16.92 0.30
CA MET A 8 -2.28 -15.55 -0.18
C MET A 8 -3.51 -15.42 -1.06
N VAL A 9 -4.45 -14.56 -0.68
CA VAL A 9 -5.61 -14.22 -1.52
C VAL A 9 -5.30 -12.96 -2.32
N GLY A 10 -5.44 -13.09 -3.65
CA GLY A 10 -5.14 -12.08 -4.65
C GLY A 10 -3.77 -12.27 -5.31
N GLY A 11 -3.74 -12.12 -6.63
CA GLY A 11 -2.63 -12.53 -7.51
C GLY A 11 -1.68 -11.42 -7.96
N GLY A 12 -1.79 -10.22 -7.39
CA GLY A 12 -1.04 -9.05 -7.81
C GLY A 12 0.46 -9.10 -7.47
N GLN A 13 1.13 -7.98 -7.73
CA GLN A 13 2.59 -7.87 -7.52
C GLN A 13 2.98 -7.98 -6.04
N LEU A 14 2.09 -7.60 -5.13
CA LEU A 14 2.35 -7.67 -3.70
C LEU A 14 2.41 -9.13 -3.26
N ALA A 15 1.51 -9.99 -3.75
CA ALA A 15 1.59 -11.43 -3.56
C ALA A 15 2.89 -12.02 -4.14
N ARG A 16 3.31 -11.59 -5.34
CA ARG A 16 4.54 -12.04 -5.99
C ARG A 16 5.78 -11.76 -5.14
N MET A 17 5.93 -10.53 -4.66
CA MET A 17 7.08 -10.12 -3.82
C MET A 17 7.01 -10.71 -2.42
N THR A 18 5.81 -10.95 -1.89
CA THR A 18 5.62 -11.66 -0.61
C THR A 18 6.01 -13.13 -0.72
N HIS A 19 5.66 -13.79 -1.84
CA HIS A 19 6.09 -15.15 -2.13
C HIS A 19 7.61 -15.25 -2.19
N GLU A 20 8.27 -14.37 -2.96
CA GLU A 20 9.73 -14.31 -3.06
C GLU A 20 10.40 -14.24 -1.69
N ALA A 21 9.90 -13.37 -0.80
CA ALA A 21 10.45 -13.21 0.54
C ALA A 21 10.27 -14.45 1.45
N GLY A 22 9.28 -15.31 1.15
CA GLY A 22 9.05 -16.56 1.88
C GLY A 22 9.95 -17.72 1.41
N ILE A 23 10.42 -17.70 0.16
CA ILE A 23 11.22 -18.79 -0.43
C ILE A 23 12.49 -19.11 0.39
N PRO A 24 13.33 -18.14 0.80
CA PRO A 24 14.54 -18.43 1.58
C PRO A 24 14.29 -19.05 2.95
N LEU A 25 13.07 -18.94 3.48
CA LEU A 25 12.66 -19.52 4.76
C LEU A 25 12.04 -20.92 4.61
N GLY A 26 11.94 -21.44 3.38
CA GLY A 26 11.30 -22.73 3.09
C GLY A 26 9.77 -22.70 3.22
N ILE A 27 9.15 -21.52 3.35
CA ILE A 27 7.71 -21.36 3.53
C ILE A 27 7.00 -21.69 2.20
N ARG A 28 5.97 -22.54 2.27
CA ARG A 28 5.13 -22.81 1.09
C ARG A 28 4.08 -21.73 0.95
N PHE A 29 3.85 -21.30 -0.28
CA PHE A 29 2.79 -20.35 -0.63
C PHE A 29 1.73 -21.06 -1.45
N LYS A 30 0.48 -20.85 -1.07
CA LYS A 30 -0.70 -21.23 -1.84
C LYS A 30 -1.41 -19.95 -2.26
N LEU A 31 -1.71 -19.79 -3.54
CA LEU A 31 -2.26 -18.55 -4.08
C LEU A 31 -3.70 -18.75 -4.56
N LEU A 32 -4.62 -17.89 -4.15
CA LEU A 32 -5.93 -17.75 -4.80
C LEU A 32 -5.85 -16.56 -5.77
N SER A 33 -6.02 -16.82 -7.06
CA SER A 33 -5.91 -15.80 -8.11
C SER A 33 -7.13 -15.80 -9.02
N ASP A 34 -7.47 -14.64 -9.58
CA ASP A 34 -8.58 -14.53 -10.51
C ASP A 34 -8.24 -15.17 -11.87
N THR A 35 -6.98 -15.05 -12.30
CA THR A 35 -6.50 -15.57 -13.57
C THR A 35 -5.07 -16.12 -13.49
N PRO A 36 -4.72 -17.16 -14.27
CA PRO A 36 -3.33 -17.64 -14.37
C PRO A 36 -2.35 -16.59 -14.94
N GLN A 37 -2.83 -15.51 -15.54
CA GLN A 37 -2.00 -14.41 -16.04
C GLN A 37 -1.62 -13.40 -14.95
N ASP A 38 -2.19 -13.48 -13.76
CA ASP A 38 -1.86 -12.57 -12.67
C ASP A 38 -0.38 -12.70 -12.25
N SER A 39 0.17 -11.60 -11.74
CA SER A 39 1.60 -11.42 -11.48
C SER A 39 2.24 -12.53 -10.63
N ALA A 40 1.55 -12.93 -9.56
CA ALA A 40 1.99 -13.98 -8.65
C ALA A 40 1.67 -15.39 -9.19
N ALA A 41 0.56 -15.55 -9.94
CA ALA A 41 0.17 -16.83 -10.51
C ALA A 41 1.17 -17.38 -11.53
N GLN A 42 1.99 -16.49 -12.12
CA GLN A 42 3.08 -16.86 -13.03
C GLN A 42 4.27 -17.53 -12.33
N VAL A 43 4.42 -17.38 -11.01
CA VAL A 43 5.63 -17.82 -10.28
C VAL A 43 5.35 -18.71 -9.07
N VAL A 44 4.13 -18.66 -8.51
CA VAL A 44 3.71 -19.57 -7.45
C VAL A 44 3.36 -20.93 -8.04
N SER A 45 3.82 -22.01 -7.42
CA SER A 45 3.59 -23.38 -7.92
C SER A 45 2.23 -23.97 -7.53
N ASP A 46 1.64 -23.53 -6.40
CA ASP A 46 0.33 -23.98 -5.92
C ASP A 46 -0.69 -22.85 -6.07
N VAL A 47 -1.39 -22.83 -7.20
CA VAL A 47 -2.35 -21.79 -7.58
C VAL A 47 -3.74 -22.39 -7.71
N VAL A 48 -4.69 -21.80 -7.01
CA VAL A 48 -6.12 -22.02 -7.20
C VAL A 48 -6.67 -20.83 -7.99
N ILE A 49 -7.28 -21.11 -9.14
CA ILE A 49 -8.01 -20.09 -9.89
C ILE A 49 -9.45 -20.06 -9.39
N GLY A 50 -9.91 -18.90 -8.91
CA GLY A 50 -11.24 -18.76 -8.34
C GLY A 50 -11.53 -17.36 -7.81
N ASP A 51 -12.80 -17.11 -7.52
CA ASP A 51 -13.28 -15.81 -7.06
C ASP A 51 -13.30 -15.75 -5.53
N TYR A 52 -12.57 -14.80 -4.94
CA TYR A 52 -12.55 -14.58 -3.49
C TYR A 52 -13.91 -14.12 -2.93
N ARG A 53 -14.87 -13.74 -3.78
CA ARG A 53 -16.24 -13.40 -3.38
C ARG A 53 -17.13 -14.64 -3.23
N ASP A 54 -16.68 -15.81 -3.68
CA ASP A 54 -17.35 -17.08 -3.41
C ASP A 54 -16.76 -17.73 -2.14
N LEU A 55 -17.62 -17.85 -1.11
CA LEU A 55 -17.21 -18.40 0.19
C LEU A 55 -16.76 -19.86 0.08
N GLU A 56 -17.39 -20.66 -0.77
CA GLU A 56 -17.02 -22.08 -0.91
C GLU A 56 -15.67 -22.23 -1.61
N THR A 57 -15.40 -21.40 -2.61
CA THR A 57 -14.05 -21.26 -3.20
C THR A 57 -13.01 -20.87 -2.15
N LEU A 58 -13.29 -19.86 -1.32
CA LEU A 58 -12.38 -19.44 -0.24
C LEU A 58 -12.12 -20.54 0.78
N ARG A 59 -13.15 -21.26 1.23
CA ARG A 59 -13.02 -22.40 2.15
C ARG A 59 -12.20 -23.51 1.53
N ALA A 60 -12.44 -23.80 0.24
CA ALA A 60 -11.68 -24.81 -0.47
C ALA A 60 -10.20 -24.46 -0.60
N PHE A 61 -9.92 -23.19 -0.87
CA PHE A 61 -8.57 -22.64 -0.88
C PHE A 61 -7.91 -22.71 0.51
N ALA A 62 -8.64 -22.36 1.56
CA ALA A 62 -8.14 -22.32 2.94
C ALA A 62 -7.69 -23.68 3.48
N ARG A 63 -8.23 -24.79 2.95
CA ARG A 63 -7.81 -26.14 3.35
C ARG A 63 -6.31 -26.34 3.11
N GLY A 64 -5.60 -26.64 4.20
CA GLY A 64 -4.15 -26.89 4.20
C GLY A 64 -3.28 -25.64 4.33
N CYS A 65 -3.88 -24.45 4.51
CA CYS A 65 -3.15 -23.25 4.90
C CYS A 65 -3.05 -23.16 6.43
N ASP A 66 -1.88 -22.81 6.94
CA ASP A 66 -1.67 -22.52 8.37
C ASP A 66 -2.10 -21.09 8.72
N VAL A 67 -2.09 -20.18 7.74
CA VAL A 67 -2.56 -18.80 7.84
C VAL A 67 -3.01 -18.30 6.47
N ILE A 68 -3.99 -17.40 6.45
CA ILE A 68 -4.40 -16.65 5.26
C ILE A 68 -4.04 -15.16 5.43
N THR A 69 -3.46 -14.58 4.38
CA THR A 69 -3.19 -13.15 4.22
C THR A 69 -3.59 -12.68 2.82
N PHE A 70 -3.44 -11.39 2.55
CA PHE A 70 -4.03 -10.71 1.40
C PHE A 70 -3.04 -9.78 0.71
N ASP A 71 -3.18 -9.70 -0.61
CA ASP A 71 -2.48 -8.70 -1.42
C ASP A 71 -3.35 -7.44 -1.65
N HIS A 72 -4.62 -7.49 -1.28
CA HIS A 72 -5.62 -6.41 -1.39
C HIS A 72 -6.69 -6.50 -0.29
N GLU A 73 -7.43 -5.42 -0.06
CA GLU A 73 -8.41 -5.32 1.04
C GLU A 73 -9.87 -5.63 0.63
N HIS A 74 -10.08 -6.19 -0.57
CA HIS A 74 -11.42 -6.34 -1.17
C HIS A 74 -12.17 -7.63 -0.80
N VAL A 75 -11.57 -8.53 -0.03
CA VAL A 75 -12.26 -9.77 0.36
C VAL A 75 -13.45 -9.44 1.27
N PRO A 76 -14.66 -9.97 1.01
CA PRO A 76 -15.82 -9.67 1.84
C PRO A 76 -15.58 -9.98 3.31
N ILE A 77 -15.79 -9.01 4.20
CA ILE A 77 -15.54 -9.17 5.64
C ILE A 77 -16.33 -10.34 6.24
N ALA A 78 -17.55 -10.58 5.76
CA ALA A 78 -18.37 -11.72 6.20
C ALA A 78 -17.70 -13.08 5.89
N HIS A 79 -16.98 -13.18 4.78
CA HIS A 79 -16.27 -14.41 4.40
C HIS A 79 -15.03 -14.60 5.27
N LEU A 80 -14.32 -13.51 5.59
CA LEU A 80 -13.18 -13.56 6.51
C LEU A 80 -13.61 -14.05 7.90
N ARG A 81 -14.76 -13.56 8.42
CA ARG A 81 -15.33 -14.06 9.68
C ARG A 81 -15.72 -15.55 9.60
N ALA A 82 -16.23 -16.01 8.46
CA ALA A 82 -16.54 -17.42 8.26
C ALA A 82 -15.27 -18.29 8.29
N LEU A 83 -14.17 -17.86 7.65
CA LEU A 83 -12.89 -18.57 7.71
C LEU A 83 -12.31 -18.63 9.14
N GLU A 84 -12.41 -17.55 9.91
CA GLU A 84 -12.00 -17.55 11.32
C GLU A 84 -12.87 -18.49 12.17
N ALA A 85 -14.19 -18.51 11.93
CA ALA A 85 -15.12 -19.42 12.60
C ALA A 85 -14.84 -20.90 12.26
N ASP A 86 -14.33 -21.16 11.06
CA ASP A 86 -13.85 -22.48 10.64
C ASP A 86 -12.46 -22.84 11.22
N GLY A 87 -11.87 -21.95 12.03
CA GLY A 87 -10.60 -22.16 12.74
C GLY A 87 -9.34 -21.81 11.94
N VAL A 88 -9.48 -21.13 10.80
CA VAL A 88 -8.34 -20.73 9.96
C VAL A 88 -7.85 -19.35 10.40
N PRO A 89 -6.57 -19.18 10.79
CA PRO A 89 -6.03 -17.86 11.13
C PRO A 89 -6.04 -16.92 9.92
N VAL A 90 -6.70 -15.77 10.06
CA VAL A 90 -6.76 -14.72 9.04
C VAL A 90 -6.00 -13.48 9.53
N ARG A 91 -4.99 -13.04 8.79
CA ARG A 91 -4.07 -11.98 9.22
C ARG A 91 -3.77 -11.01 8.06
N PRO A 92 -4.12 -9.71 8.15
CA PRO A 92 -4.93 -9.08 9.22
C PRO A 92 -6.34 -9.66 9.32
N GLY A 93 -6.91 -9.63 10.53
CA GLY A 93 -8.26 -10.13 10.79
C GLY A 93 -9.37 -9.21 10.22
N PRO A 94 -10.62 -9.68 10.17
CA PRO A 94 -11.76 -8.96 9.59
C PRO A 94 -12.05 -7.63 10.27
N ASP A 95 -11.90 -7.55 11.59
CA ASP A 95 -12.15 -6.32 12.36
C ASP A 95 -11.14 -5.23 11.98
N ALA A 96 -9.87 -5.60 11.81
CA ALA A 96 -8.84 -4.68 11.32
C ALA A 96 -9.13 -4.25 9.87
N LEU A 97 -9.30 -5.22 8.95
CA LEU A 97 -9.47 -4.95 7.52
C LEU A 97 -10.67 -4.05 7.19
N MET A 98 -11.72 -4.07 8.02
CA MET A 98 -12.86 -3.16 7.86
C MET A 98 -12.41 -1.69 7.79
N HIS A 99 -11.41 -1.30 8.57
CA HIS A 99 -10.89 0.07 8.60
C HIS A 99 -10.03 0.43 7.38
N ALA A 100 -9.56 -0.55 6.60
CA ALA A 100 -8.90 -0.28 5.32
C ALA A 100 -9.91 -0.33 4.15
N ALA A 101 -10.98 -1.12 4.27
CA ALA A 101 -11.99 -1.27 3.24
C ALA A 101 -13.03 -0.14 3.21
N ASP A 102 -13.34 0.46 4.37
CA ASP A 102 -14.38 1.48 4.53
C ASP A 102 -13.83 2.77 5.16
N LYS A 103 -13.73 3.83 4.34
CA LYS A 103 -13.17 5.13 4.75
C LYS A 103 -14.01 5.83 5.83
N GLY A 104 -15.32 5.60 5.87
CA GLY A 104 -16.18 6.16 6.92
C GLY A 104 -15.91 5.51 8.28
N VAL A 105 -15.82 4.18 8.30
CA VAL A 105 -15.46 3.41 9.50
C VAL A 105 -14.02 3.70 9.95
N MET A 106 -13.10 3.87 9.00
CA MET A 106 -11.73 4.33 9.25
C MET A 106 -11.73 5.66 10.00
N ARG A 107 -12.40 6.67 9.43
CA ARG A 107 -12.41 8.03 9.98
C ARG A 107 -13.04 8.11 11.37
N ALA A 108 -14.18 7.46 11.56
CA ALA A 108 -14.82 7.38 12.88
C ALA A 108 -13.89 6.77 13.94
N LYS A 109 -13.11 5.74 13.57
CA LYS A 109 -12.16 5.12 14.50
C LYS A 109 -10.93 5.98 14.75
N LEU A 110 -10.44 6.72 13.75
CA LEU A 110 -9.36 7.68 13.94
C LEU A 110 -9.77 8.81 14.91
N ASP A 111 -11.00 9.31 14.80
CA ASP A 111 -11.56 10.29 15.73
C ASP A 111 -11.63 9.72 17.16
N GLU A 112 -12.14 8.49 17.31
CA GLU A 112 -12.28 7.80 18.60
C GLU A 112 -10.93 7.69 19.34
N ILE A 113 -9.85 7.39 18.62
CA ILE A 113 -8.50 7.21 19.21
C ILE A 113 -7.68 8.51 19.23
N GLY A 114 -8.25 9.64 18.80
CA GLY A 114 -7.57 10.93 18.71
C GLY A 114 -6.36 10.90 17.75
N ALA A 115 -6.46 10.15 16.65
CA ALA A 115 -5.50 10.22 15.56
C ALA A 115 -5.85 11.41 14.65
N PRO A 116 -4.90 12.31 14.36
CA PRO A 116 -5.18 13.48 13.54
C PRO A 116 -5.54 13.07 12.10
N SER A 117 -6.60 13.64 11.54
CA SER A 117 -7.03 13.46 10.15
C SER A 117 -7.67 14.74 9.63
N PRO A 118 -7.86 14.89 8.30
CA PRO A 118 -8.62 16.00 7.74
C PRO A 118 -10.00 16.08 8.38
N ARG A 119 -10.54 17.28 8.59
CA ARG A 119 -11.96 17.46 8.94
C ARG A 119 -12.81 16.74 7.91
N HIS A 120 -13.78 15.96 8.36
CA HIS A 120 -14.52 15.06 7.50
C HIS A 120 -15.97 14.86 7.97
N ARG A 121 -16.84 14.46 7.04
CA ARG A 121 -18.24 14.10 7.31
C ARG A 121 -18.77 13.15 6.25
N ILE A 122 -19.58 12.16 6.64
CA ILE A 122 -20.39 11.41 5.68
C ILE A 122 -21.54 12.30 5.22
N VAL A 123 -21.62 12.52 3.91
CA VAL A 123 -22.63 13.38 3.28
C VAL A 123 -23.66 12.56 2.51
N SER A 124 -24.94 12.95 2.61
CA SER A 124 -26.04 12.20 1.97
C SER A 124 -26.32 12.59 0.52
N ASP A 125 -26.03 13.83 0.14
CA ASP A 125 -26.36 14.40 -1.16
C ASP A 125 -25.50 15.66 -1.46
N PRO A 126 -25.57 16.23 -2.68
CA PRO A 126 -24.81 17.42 -3.04
C PRO A 126 -25.07 18.67 -2.17
N ALA A 127 -26.29 18.82 -1.62
CA ALA A 127 -26.59 19.97 -0.75
C ALA A 127 -25.90 19.82 0.61
N ASP A 128 -25.87 18.60 1.15
CA ASP A 128 -25.11 18.27 2.36
C ASP A 128 -23.59 18.46 2.14
N ALA A 129 -23.06 18.11 0.97
CA ALA A 129 -21.67 18.40 0.60
C ALA A 129 -21.37 19.91 0.53
N ALA A 130 -22.30 20.72 0.02
CA ALA A 130 -22.16 22.18 0.01
C ALA A 130 -22.19 22.76 1.44
N ALA A 131 -23.08 22.27 2.29
CA ALA A 131 -23.12 22.66 3.71
C ALA A 131 -21.83 22.29 4.46
N PHE A 132 -21.25 21.12 4.16
CA PHE A 132 -19.94 20.74 4.70
C PHE A 132 -18.84 21.70 4.21
N ALA A 133 -18.85 22.06 2.92
CA ALA A 133 -17.89 23.02 2.38
C ALA A 133 -17.94 24.35 3.15
N GLU A 134 -19.13 24.90 3.40
CA GLU A 134 -19.28 26.12 4.22
C GLU A 134 -18.70 25.97 5.64
N GLU A 135 -18.94 24.83 6.30
CA GLU A 135 -18.38 24.52 7.63
C GLU A 135 -16.84 24.52 7.64
N VAL A 136 -16.21 24.02 6.58
CA VAL A 136 -14.74 23.90 6.51
C VAL A 136 -14.03 25.12 5.93
N GLY A 137 -14.76 26.18 5.58
CA GLY A 137 -14.20 27.44 5.06
C GLY A 137 -14.40 27.68 3.57
N GLY A 138 -15.32 26.94 2.94
CA GLY A 138 -15.69 27.01 1.54
C GLY A 138 -15.06 25.91 0.69
N PHE A 139 -15.38 25.94 -0.60
CA PHE A 139 -14.72 25.10 -1.60
C PHE A 139 -13.28 25.57 -1.85
N PRO A 140 -12.37 24.68 -2.29
CA PRO A 140 -12.61 23.29 -2.66
C PRO A 140 -12.67 22.30 -1.48
N VAL A 141 -13.43 21.22 -1.66
CA VAL A 141 -13.46 20.05 -0.77
C VAL A 141 -13.18 18.77 -1.57
N ILE A 142 -12.84 17.70 -0.88
CA ILE A 142 -12.60 16.39 -1.48
C ILE A 142 -13.78 15.48 -1.16
N LEU A 143 -14.43 14.93 -2.17
CA LEU A 143 -15.45 13.89 -2.00
C LEU A 143 -14.86 12.54 -2.37
N LYS A 144 -15.13 11.51 -1.56
CA LYS A 144 -14.61 10.14 -1.75
C LYS A 144 -15.75 9.14 -1.59
N THR A 145 -15.83 8.10 -2.43
CA THR A 145 -16.68 6.97 -2.09
C THR A 145 -16.11 6.28 -0.85
N VAL A 146 -16.96 5.87 0.09
CA VAL A 146 -16.47 5.20 1.32
C VAL A 146 -15.78 3.86 1.03
N ARG A 147 -16.12 3.20 -0.08
CA ARG A 147 -15.56 1.91 -0.51
C ARG A 147 -15.16 1.94 -1.98
N GLY A 148 -14.24 1.05 -2.35
CA GLY A 148 -13.90 0.74 -3.75
C GLY A 148 -13.01 1.74 -4.48
N GLY A 149 -12.62 2.84 -3.83
CA GLY A 149 -11.65 3.79 -4.38
C GLY A 149 -10.20 3.32 -4.20
N TYR A 150 -9.35 3.54 -5.20
CA TYR A 150 -7.91 3.24 -5.21
C TYR A 150 -7.20 4.08 -6.28
N ASP A 151 -5.92 4.42 -6.07
CA ASP A 151 -5.09 5.18 -7.04
C ASP A 151 -5.85 6.40 -7.63
N GLY A 152 -6.46 7.22 -6.77
CA GLY A 152 -7.25 8.40 -7.14
C GLY A 152 -8.67 8.12 -7.68
N LYS A 153 -9.01 6.87 -8.02
CA LYS A 153 -10.38 6.52 -8.41
C LYS A 153 -11.32 6.59 -7.22
N GLY A 154 -12.53 7.09 -7.45
CA GLY A 154 -13.49 7.31 -6.36
C GLY A 154 -13.13 8.51 -5.49
N VAL A 155 -12.29 9.42 -5.99
CA VAL A 155 -11.94 10.70 -5.35
C VAL A 155 -12.27 11.83 -6.33
N TRP A 156 -12.97 12.86 -5.85
CA TRP A 156 -13.35 14.02 -6.65
C TRP A 156 -12.88 15.30 -5.97
N PHE A 157 -12.20 16.13 -6.74
CA PHE A 157 -11.82 17.48 -6.33
C PHE A 157 -12.95 18.43 -6.69
N VAL A 158 -13.78 18.76 -5.70
CA VAL A 158 -15.01 19.54 -5.89
C VAL A 158 -14.68 21.02 -5.69
N ARG A 159 -14.75 21.81 -6.76
CA ARG A 159 -14.38 23.24 -6.74
C ARG A 159 -15.60 24.14 -6.58
N THR A 160 -16.75 23.67 -7.01
CA THR A 160 -18.02 24.38 -6.91
C THR A 160 -19.14 23.42 -6.49
N PRO A 161 -20.30 23.92 -6.03
CA PRO A 161 -21.46 23.07 -5.71
C PRO A 161 -21.89 22.15 -6.86
N GLU A 162 -21.75 22.58 -8.11
CA GLU A 162 -22.15 21.82 -9.30
C GLU A 162 -21.28 20.58 -9.52
N ASP A 163 -20.02 20.60 -9.07
CA ASP A 163 -19.11 19.46 -9.16
C ASP A 163 -19.50 18.33 -8.18
N ALA A 164 -20.35 18.61 -7.19
CA ALA A 164 -20.67 17.68 -6.12
C ALA A 164 -21.65 16.57 -6.54
N GLU A 165 -22.27 16.61 -7.72
CA GLU A 165 -23.20 15.57 -8.17
C GLU A 165 -22.52 14.24 -8.51
N ALA A 166 -21.33 14.30 -9.11
CA ALA A 166 -20.68 13.12 -9.69
C ALA A 166 -20.38 11.99 -8.68
N PRO A 167 -19.89 12.26 -7.45
CA PRO A 167 -19.64 11.23 -6.44
C PRO A 167 -20.85 10.38 -6.06
N PHE A 168 -22.05 10.98 -6.02
CA PHE A 168 -23.28 10.29 -5.58
C PHE A 168 -23.84 9.32 -6.61
N LYS A 169 -23.42 9.43 -7.88
CA LYS A 169 -23.87 8.53 -8.97
C LYS A 169 -23.46 7.07 -8.73
N ALA A 170 -22.47 6.83 -7.87
CA ALA A 170 -22.03 5.49 -7.50
C ALA A 170 -23.04 4.75 -6.59
N GLY A 171 -24.01 5.45 -5.98
CA GLY A 171 -25.02 4.84 -5.11
C GLY A 171 -24.48 4.27 -3.79
N VAL A 172 -23.28 4.71 -3.38
CA VAL A 172 -22.65 4.34 -2.10
C VAL A 172 -22.47 5.61 -1.25
N PRO A 173 -22.35 5.49 0.08
CA PRO A 173 -22.08 6.65 0.92
C PRO A 173 -20.84 7.42 0.46
N VAL A 174 -20.89 8.74 0.61
CA VAL A 174 -19.80 9.65 0.22
C VAL A 174 -19.22 10.28 1.48
N LEU A 175 -17.90 10.23 1.59
CA LEU A 175 -17.12 10.94 2.59
C LEU A 175 -16.67 12.27 2.01
N ALA A 176 -17.03 13.37 2.67
CA ALA A 176 -16.49 14.69 2.40
C ALA A 176 -15.31 14.98 3.33
N GLU A 177 -14.25 15.57 2.80
CA GLU A 177 -13.06 15.96 3.55
C GLU A 177 -12.65 17.38 3.15
N GLU A 178 -12.10 18.13 4.12
CA GLU A 178 -11.44 19.38 3.79
C GLU A 178 -10.29 19.15 2.82
N LYS A 179 -10.06 20.12 1.92
CA LYS A 179 -8.82 20.13 1.15
C LYS A 179 -7.68 20.58 2.05
N VAL A 180 -6.87 19.63 2.49
CA VAL A 180 -5.68 19.90 3.30
C VAL A 180 -4.66 20.74 2.52
N ASP A 181 -4.13 21.80 3.16
CA ASP A 181 -2.99 22.56 2.69
C ASP A 181 -1.68 21.89 3.14
N PHE A 182 -1.27 20.86 2.40
CA PHE A 182 -0.08 20.07 2.69
C PHE A 182 1.10 20.47 1.81
N VAL A 183 2.30 20.35 2.36
CA VAL A 183 3.57 20.64 1.68
C VAL A 183 4.19 19.38 1.08
N ARG A 184 3.87 18.21 1.61
CA ARG A 184 4.24 16.90 1.06
C ARG A 184 3.41 15.77 1.64
N GLU A 185 3.48 14.61 0.98
CA GLU A 185 2.94 13.36 1.50
C GLU A 185 4.05 12.49 2.08
N LEU A 186 3.75 11.89 3.23
CA LEU A 186 4.63 10.97 3.94
C LEU A 186 3.94 9.60 4.07
N ALA A 187 4.73 8.56 4.34
CA ALA A 187 4.17 7.28 4.77
C ALA A 187 4.97 6.68 5.92
N ALA A 188 4.26 6.27 6.97
CA ALA A 188 4.81 5.49 8.07
C ALA A 188 4.44 4.01 7.86
N ASN A 189 5.43 3.17 7.60
CA ASN A 189 5.25 1.74 7.38
C ASN A 189 5.67 0.97 8.63
N ILE A 190 4.77 0.13 9.15
CA ILE A 190 5.03 -0.71 10.33
C ILE A 190 4.62 -2.15 10.05
N VAL A 191 5.19 -3.07 10.81
CA VAL A 191 4.77 -4.48 10.84
C VAL A 191 4.56 -4.90 12.28
N ARG A 192 3.48 -5.64 12.56
CA ARG A 192 3.14 -6.15 13.90
C ARG A 192 2.78 -7.63 13.88
N SER A 193 3.30 -8.40 14.84
CA SER A 193 2.99 -9.82 15.02
C SER A 193 1.91 -10.07 16.08
N PRO A 194 1.28 -11.27 16.10
CA PRO A 194 0.36 -11.66 17.17
C PRO A 194 0.94 -11.59 18.59
N HIS A 195 2.21 -11.96 18.79
CA HIS A 195 2.91 -11.78 20.09
C HIS A 195 3.17 -10.31 20.46
N GLY A 196 2.72 -9.35 19.66
CA GLY A 196 2.83 -7.92 19.96
C GLY A 196 4.20 -7.33 19.64
N GLN A 197 5.10 -8.08 19.00
CA GLN A 197 6.32 -7.48 18.43
C GLN A 197 5.89 -6.53 17.32
N ALA A 198 6.52 -5.35 17.26
CA ALA A 198 6.34 -4.44 16.16
C ALA A 198 7.67 -3.83 15.72
N VAL A 199 7.77 -3.53 14.44
CA VAL A 199 8.89 -2.79 13.85
C VAL A 199 8.35 -1.64 13.02
N ALA A 200 9.04 -0.52 13.04
CA ALA A 200 8.71 0.65 12.22
C ALA A 200 9.89 0.94 11.29
N TYR A 201 9.58 1.09 10.00
CA TYR A 201 10.55 1.58 9.02
C TYR A 201 10.69 3.09 9.15
N PRO A 202 11.81 3.69 8.70
CA PRO A 202 11.90 5.13 8.56
C PRO A 202 10.71 5.68 7.77
N VAL A 203 10.19 6.83 8.20
CA VAL A 203 9.15 7.55 7.46
C VAL A 203 9.72 7.93 6.10
N VAL A 204 8.93 7.72 5.06
CA VAL A 204 9.31 8.05 3.67
C VAL A 204 8.51 9.22 3.17
N GLU A 205 9.08 9.96 2.23
CA GLU A 205 8.32 10.91 1.40
C GLU A 205 7.80 10.17 0.18
N SER A 206 6.51 10.33 -0.13
CA SER A 206 5.86 9.71 -1.29
C SER A 206 5.40 10.79 -2.25
N VAL A 207 6.00 10.85 -3.43
CA VAL A 207 5.62 11.79 -4.48
C VAL A 207 4.56 11.14 -5.36
N GLN A 208 3.37 11.75 -5.41
CA GLN A 208 2.28 11.32 -6.30
C GLN A 208 2.25 12.20 -7.56
N VAL A 209 1.94 11.58 -8.69
CA VAL A 209 1.62 12.26 -9.95
C VAL A 209 0.27 11.73 -10.41
N ASP A 210 -0.69 12.62 -10.63
CA ASP A 210 -2.07 12.28 -11.04
C ASP A 210 -2.77 11.24 -10.14
N GLY A 211 -2.50 11.30 -8.83
CA GLY A 211 -3.07 10.39 -7.83
C GLY A 211 -2.43 9.00 -7.78
N VAL A 212 -1.27 8.82 -8.43
CA VAL A 212 -0.49 7.57 -8.44
C VAL A 212 0.91 7.82 -7.89
N CYS A 213 1.38 6.93 -7.02
CA CYS A 213 2.73 6.99 -6.49
C CYS A 213 3.75 6.86 -7.61
N ASP A 214 4.59 7.88 -7.78
CA ASP A 214 5.63 7.93 -8.78
C ASP A 214 7.00 7.61 -8.16
N THR A 215 7.36 8.32 -7.09
CA THR A 215 8.68 8.22 -6.44
C THR A 215 8.53 8.15 -4.93
N VAL A 216 9.39 7.39 -4.25
CA VAL A 216 9.45 7.28 -2.79
C VAL A 216 10.88 7.48 -2.34
N ILE A 217 11.09 8.34 -1.34
CA ILE A 217 12.41 8.68 -0.79
C ILE A 217 12.48 8.20 0.65
N ALA A 218 13.47 7.35 0.96
CA ALA A 218 13.67 6.76 2.27
C ALA A 218 15.08 7.07 2.82
N PRO A 219 15.19 7.66 4.03
CA PRO A 219 14.12 8.32 4.80
C PRO A 219 13.56 9.56 4.07
N ALA A 220 12.48 10.16 4.57
CA ALA A 220 11.97 11.44 4.09
C ALA A 220 13.02 12.56 4.28
N PRO A 221 13.43 13.29 3.24
CA PRO A 221 14.46 14.33 3.35
C PRO A 221 13.97 15.49 4.21
N ASN A 222 14.84 16.11 5.01
CA ASN A 222 14.48 17.28 5.85
C ASN A 222 13.32 17.05 6.84
N LEU A 223 12.92 15.80 7.12
CA LEU A 223 11.99 15.49 8.20
C LEU A 223 12.78 15.45 9.53
N SER A 224 12.33 16.20 10.54
CA SER A 224 13.00 16.18 11.84
C SER A 224 12.87 14.81 12.52
N GLU A 225 13.88 14.42 13.30
CA GLU A 225 13.84 13.14 14.04
C GLU A 225 12.64 13.05 14.99
N ALA A 226 12.25 14.18 15.60
CA ALA A 226 11.08 14.28 16.47
C ALA A 226 9.78 13.96 15.70
N LEU A 227 9.57 14.64 14.55
CA LEU A 227 8.36 14.45 13.76
C LEU A 227 8.31 13.05 13.11
N ALA A 228 9.46 12.51 12.70
CA ALA A 228 9.57 11.12 12.24
C ALA A 228 9.20 10.12 13.35
N GLY A 229 9.68 10.34 14.57
CA GLY A 229 9.33 9.52 15.74
C GLY A 229 7.85 9.60 16.09
N GLU A 230 7.24 10.78 16.02
CA GLU A 230 5.80 11.00 16.22
C GLU A 230 4.96 10.24 15.18
N ALA A 231 5.33 10.31 13.91
CA ALA A 231 4.65 9.59 12.84
C ALA A 231 4.73 8.06 13.02
N GLN A 232 5.90 7.53 13.40
CA GLN A 232 6.09 6.11 13.69
C GLN A 232 5.28 5.67 14.91
N ALA A 233 5.31 6.45 15.99
CA ALA A 233 4.53 6.18 17.20
C ALA A 233 3.01 6.21 16.93
N LEU A 234 2.55 7.17 16.10
CA LEU A 234 1.17 7.24 15.64
C LEU A 234 0.79 5.98 14.87
N ALA A 235 1.61 5.54 13.92
CA ALA A 235 1.35 4.33 13.14
C ALA A 235 1.32 3.06 14.01
N LEU A 236 2.25 2.91 14.95
CA LEU A 236 2.26 1.80 15.91
C LEU A 236 1.02 1.80 16.81
N ARG A 237 0.58 2.98 17.27
CA ARG A 237 -0.64 3.14 18.06
C ARG A 237 -1.88 2.76 17.25
N ILE A 238 -2.03 3.27 16.02
CA ILE A 238 -3.13 2.90 15.12
C ILE A 238 -3.14 1.39 14.90
N ALA A 239 -2.00 0.77 14.60
CA ALA A 239 -1.91 -0.67 14.40
C ALA A 239 -2.37 -1.46 15.63
N LYS A 240 -2.02 -1.01 16.84
CA LYS A 240 -2.46 -1.63 18.09
C LYS A 240 -3.97 -1.48 18.30
N GLU A 241 -4.50 -0.27 18.20
CA GLU A 241 -5.92 0.03 18.45
C GLU A 241 -6.85 -0.63 17.42
N LEU A 242 -6.39 -0.82 16.18
CA LEU A 242 -7.13 -1.51 15.13
C LEU A 242 -6.89 -3.04 15.12
N GLY A 243 -6.03 -3.57 15.99
CA GLY A 243 -5.73 -5.00 16.04
C GLY A 243 -4.99 -5.54 14.80
N VAL A 244 -4.21 -4.70 14.12
CA VAL A 244 -3.49 -5.10 12.90
C VAL A 244 -2.45 -6.17 13.22
N THR A 245 -2.45 -7.21 12.38
CA THR A 245 -1.39 -8.22 12.29
C THR A 245 -0.90 -8.28 10.86
N GLY A 246 0.42 -8.33 10.66
CA GLY A 246 1.01 -8.14 9.34
C GLY A 246 1.48 -6.70 9.17
N HIS A 247 1.28 -6.14 7.98
CA HIS A 247 1.81 -4.82 7.61
C HIS A 247 0.71 -3.76 7.71
N LEU A 248 1.08 -2.55 8.11
CA LEU A 248 0.25 -1.35 8.00
C LEU A 248 1.09 -0.23 7.38
N ALA A 249 0.62 0.34 6.28
CA ALA A 249 1.04 1.65 5.83
C ALA A 249 0.01 2.69 6.29
N VAL A 250 0.51 3.73 6.95
CA VAL A 250 -0.25 4.92 7.27
C VAL A 250 0.23 6.02 6.33
N GLU A 251 -0.62 6.41 5.38
CA GLU A 251 -0.36 7.57 4.54
C GLU A 251 -0.68 8.85 5.30
N LEU A 252 0.20 9.84 5.16
CA LEU A 252 0.22 11.03 5.98
C LEU A 252 0.36 12.26 5.10
N PHE A 253 -0.27 13.36 5.50
CA PHE A 253 0.04 14.69 5.00
C PHE A 253 0.88 15.44 6.02
N GLU A 254 1.98 16.05 5.60
CA GLU A 254 2.62 17.12 6.37
C GLU A 254 2.05 18.45 5.90
N THR A 255 1.35 19.13 6.82
CA THR A 255 0.68 20.41 6.56
C THR A 255 1.64 21.59 6.58
N ALA A 256 1.28 22.70 5.93
CA ALA A 256 2.11 23.90 5.90
C ALA A 256 2.39 24.52 7.29
N ASP A 257 1.56 24.19 8.30
CA ASP A 257 1.75 24.60 9.69
C ASP A 257 2.52 23.56 10.54
N GLY A 258 3.03 22.49 9.92
CA GLY A 258 3.89 21.49 10.54
C GLY A 258 3.18 20.32 11.21
N ARG A 259 1.84 20.23 11.14
CA ARG A 259 1.09 19.07 11.65
C ARG A 259 1.17 17.89 10.68
N ILE A 260 1.06 16.68 11.23
CA ILE A 260 0.82 15.45 10.47
C ILE A 260 -0.66 15.06 10.55
N LEU A 261 -1.27 14.76 9.42
CA LEU A 261 -2.65 14.23 9.33
C LEU A 261 -2.65 12.87 8.63
N VAL A 262 -3.42 11.90 9.15
CA VAL A 262 -3.63 10.59 8.51
C VAL A 262 -4.55 10.75 7.30
N ASN A 263 -4.03 10.45 6.11
CA ASN A 263 -4.80 10.41 4.87
C ASN A 263 -5.55 9.08 4.74
N GLU A 264 -4.84 7.96 4.73
CA GLU A 264 -5.41 6.63 4.47
C GLU A 264 -4.59 5.53 5.17
N LEU A 265 -5.21 4.36 5.35
CA LEU A 265 -4.61 3.16 5.92
C LEU A 265 -4.64 2.03 4.90
N ALA A 266 -3.51 1.34 4.71
CA ALA A 266 -3.44 0.11 3.93
C ALA A 266 -2.87 -1.03 4.80
N MET A 267 -3.65 -2.09 5.00
CA MET A 267 -3.30 -3.20 5.91
C MET A 267 -2.64 -4.37 5.18
N ARG A 268 -1.68 -4.03 4.34
CA ARG A 268 -0.89 -4.95 3.51
C ARG A 268 0.45 -4.30 3.19
N PRO A 269 1.43 -5.05 2.67
CA PRO A 269 2.60 -4.44 2.05
C PRO A 269 2.18 -3.35 1.06
N HIS A 270 2.91 -2.23 1.07
CA HIS A 270 2.50 -1.01 0.39
C HIS A 270 3.56 -0.53 -0.61
N ASN A 271 3.13 0.23 -1.62
CA ASN A 271 4.02 0.76 -2.65
C ASN A 271 5.13 1.63 -2.03
N SER A 272 4.77 2.46 -1.04
CA SER A 272 5.71 3.28 -0.28
C SER A 272 6.75 2.49 0.55
N GLY A 273 6.61 1.16 0.63
CA GLY A 273 7.61 0.29 1.26
C GLY A 273 8.49 -0.48 0.27
N HIS A 274 8.31 -0.36 -1.06
CA HIS A 274 9.07 -1.19 -2.03
C HIS A 274 10.58 -0.97 -1.97
N TRP A 275 11.00 0.25 -1.60
CA TRP A 275 12.40 0.56 -1.31
C TRP A 275 13.06 -0.42 -0.33
N THR A 276 12.29 -1.01 0.59
CA THR A 276 12.80 -1.92 1.62
C THR A 276 13.33 -3.25 1.07
N GLN A 277 13.00 -3.64 -0.17
CA GLN A 277 13.55 -4.85 -0.80
C GLN A 277 15.08 -4.79 -0.93
N ASP A 278 15.60 -3.62 -1.26
CA ASP A 278 17.04 -3.41 -1.48
C ASP A 278 17.67 -2.46 -0.47
N GLY A 279 16.87 -1.55 0.09
CA GLY A 279 17.33 -0.49 0.97
C GLY A 279 17.27 -0.80 2.47
N ALA A 280 16.54 -1.83 2.91
CA ALA A 280 16.43 -2.19 4.33
C ALA A 280 17.13 -3.52 4.65
N ILE A 281 17.49 -3.75 5.91
CA ILE A 281 18.03 -5.05 6.35
C ILE A 281 17.00 -6.16 6.15
N THR A 282 15.73 -5.90 6.48
CA THR A 282 14.61 -6.81 6.25
C THR A 282 13.48 -6.10 5.50
N SER A 283 13.11 -6.61 4.33
CA SER A 283 12.04 -6.01 3.52
C SER A 283 10.68 -6.06 4.21
N GLN A 284 9.78 -5.15 3.83
CA GLN A 284 8.39 -5.15 4.30
C GLN A 284 7.70 -6.49 4.05
N PHE A 285 8.05 -7.16 2.95
CA PHE A 285 7.49 -8.44 2.54
C PHE A 285 7.98 -9.56 3.47
N ALA A 286 9.29 -9.61 3.73
CA ALA A 286 9.86 -10.58 4.66
C ALA A 286 9.32 -10.39 6.08
N ASN A 287 9.17 -9.14 6.54
CA ASN A 287 8.57 -8.85 7.83
C ASN A 287 7.07 -9.16 7.86
N HIS A 288 6.33 -8.90 6.78
CA HIS A 288 4.92 -9.29 6.69
C HIS A 288 4.75 -10.82 6.79
N VAL A 289 5.54 -11.60 6.05
CA VAL A 289 5.54 -13.07 6.15
C VAL A 289 5.86 -13.54 7.56
N ARG A 290 6.88 -12.96 8.19
CA ARG A 290 7.23 -13.26 9.59
C ARG A 290 6.07 -12.93 10.53
N ALA A 291 5.44 -11.78 10.38
CA ALA A 291 4.32 -11.36 11.22
C ALA A 291 3.09 -12.27 11.08
N VAL A 292 2.70 -12.64 9.86
CA VAL A 292 1.54 -13.51 9.66
C VAL A 292 1.82 -14.95 10.11
N LEU A 293 3.07 -15.37 10.19
CA LEU A 293 3.47 -16.65 10.80
C LEU A 293 3.88 -16.53 12.27
N ASP A 294 3.85 -15.31 12.83
CA ASP A 294 4.26 -15.01 14.20
C ASP A 294 5.73 -15.38 14.52
N LEU A 295 6.59 -15.30 13.51
CA LEU A 295 8.04 -15.40 13.64
C LEU A 295 8.62 -14.09 14.17
N PRO A 296 9.83 -14.11 14.79
CA PRO A 296 10.53 -12.89 15.17
C PRO A 296 10.71 -11.94 13.98
N LEU A 297 10.28 -10.69 14.13
CA LEU A 297 10.43 -9.66 13.10
C LEU A 297 11.91 -9.31 12.94
N GLY A 298 12.29 -9.04 11.69
CA GLY A 298 13.62 -8.57 11.32
C GLY A 298 13.79 -7.07 11.44
N ASP A 299 15.06 -6.69 11.43
CA ASP A 299 15.51 -5.31 11.56
C ASP A 299 15.03 -4.43 10.39
N PRO A 300 14.31 -3.33 10.65
CA PRO A 300 13.81 -2.43 9.61
C PRO A 300 14.82 -1.34 9.18
N ARG A 301 16.03 -1.31 9.78
CA ARG A 301 17.01 -0.24 9.51
C ARG A 301 17.45 -0.20 8.04
N PRO A 302 17.66 1.00 7.48
CA PRO A 302 18.28 1.16 6.17
C PRO A 302 19.69 0.55 6.11
N ARG A 303 20.08 0.09 4.91
CA ARG A 303 21.42 -0.38 4.57
C ARG A 303 22.33 0.73 4.05
N ALA A 304 21.75 1.80 3.52
CA ALA A 304 22.43 2.98 3.01
C ALA A 304 21.73 4.24 3.57
N ARG A 305 22.40 5.39 3.45
CA ARG A 305 21.82 6.66 3.90
C ARG A 305 20.52 7.00 3.18
N TRP A 306 20.50 6.87 1.85
CA TRP A 306 19.33 7.10 1.02
C TRP A 306 18.99 5.87 0.20
N THR A 307 17.69 5.60 0.05
CA THR A 307 17.14 4.73 -0.98
C THR A 307 16.00 5.45 -1.66
N VAL A 308 16.00 5.47 -2.99
CA VAL A 308 14.88 5.98 -3.79
C VAL A 308 14.25 4.82 -4.54
N MET A 309 12.93 4.71 -4.44
CA MET A 309 12.13 3.87 -5.30
C MET A 309 11.44 4.74 -6.34
N ALA A 310 11.56 4.40 -7.62
CA ALA A 310 10.75 4.99 -8.69
C ALA A 310 9.88 3.91 -9.32
N ASN A 311 8.57 4.15 -9.42
CA ASN A 311 7.65 3.23 -10.06
C ASN A 311 7.96 3.09 -11.55
N VAL A 312 7.53 2.00 -12.16
CA VAL A 312 7.52 1.84 -13.61
C VAL A 312 6.09 1.58 -14.02
N LEU A 313 5.49 2.58 -14.67
CA LEU A 313 4.15 2.49 -15.25
C LEU A 313 4.26 2.04 -16.71
N GLY A 314 3.29 1.26 -17.17
CA GLY A 314 3.20 0.91 -18.58
C GLY A 314 2.98 2.16 -19.43
N GLY A 315 3.75 2.29 -20.49
CA GLY A 315 3.65 3.33 -21.52
C GLY A 315 3.56 2.73 -22.91
N ASP A 316 4.03 3.46 -23.92
CA ASP A 316 3.93 3.07 -25.33
C ASP A 316 4.99 2.04 -25.78
N TYR A 317 5.96 1.72 -24.92
CA TYR A 317 7.03 0.76 -25.19
C TYR A 317 6.69 -0.61 -24.60
N PRO A 318 6.19 -1.57 -25.39
CA PRO A 318 5.77 -2.87 -24.87
C PRO A 318 6.96 -3.79 -24.52
N ASP A 319 8.09 -3.66 -25.22
CA ASP A 319 9.30 -4.44 -24.92
C ASP A 319 10.18 -3.72 -23.90
N MET A 320 9.87 -3.97 -22.62
CA MET A 320 10.67 -3.44 -21.51
C MET A 320 11.93 -4.25 -21.23
N TYR A 321 12.08 -5.46 -21.79
CA TYR A 321 13.23 -6.30 -21.50
C TYR A 321 14.49 -5.78 -22.20
N ALA A 322 14.35 -5.28 -23.44
CA ALA A 322 15.46 -4.66 -24.16
C ALA A 322 16.08 -3.47 -23.39
N ALA A 323 15.27 -2.72 -22.64
CA ALA A 323 15.71 -1.58 -21.85
C ALA A 323 16.63 -1.96 -20.67
N TYR A 324 16.64 -3.22 -20.25
CA TYR A 324 17.52 -3.70 -19.18
C TYR A 324 18.99 -3.54 -19.56
N LEU A 325 19.33 -3.81 -20.83
CA LEU A 325 20.71 -3.73 -21.31
C LEU A 325 21.28 -2.33 -21.11
N HIS A 326 20.51 -1.31 -21.49
CA HIS A 326 20.92 0.08 -21.29
C HIS A 326 20.98 0.43 -19.81
N CYS A 327 19.90 0.20 -19.06
CA CYS A 327 19.82 0.60 -17.66
C CYS A 327 20.95 -0.05 -16.83
N MET A 328 21.13 -1.37 -16.94
CA MET A 328 22.12 -2.11 -16.15
C MET A 328 23.57 -1.85 -16.60
N ALA A 329 23.80 -1.50 -17.87
CA ALA A 329 25.13 -1.08 -18.33
C ALA A 329 25.47 0.34 -17.87
N HIS A 330 24.48 1.24 -17.85
CA HIS A 330 24.64 2.61 -17.40
C HIS A 330 24.86 2.69 -15.88
N ASP A 331 24.07 1.94 -15.11
CA ASP A 331 24.22 1.85 -13.65
C ASP A 331 24.07 0.40 -13.15
N PRO A 332 25.19 -0.30 -12.87
CA PRO A 332 25.16 -1.69 -12.40
C PRO A 332 24.66 -1.84 -10.96
N GLN A 333 24.42 -0.74 -10.24
CA GLN A 333 23.88 -0.78 -8.87
C GLN A 333 22.35 -0.79 -8.86
N LEU A 334 21.68 -0.52 -9.99
CA LEU A 334 20.22 -0.51 -10.09
C LEU A 334 19.61 -1.84 -9.65
N LYS A 335 18.44 -1.74 -9.00
CA LYS A 335 17.62 -2.89 -8.61
C LYS A 335 16.28 -2.77 -9.30
N ILE A 336 16.18 -3.40 -10.47
CA ILE A 336 14.97 -3.40 -11.29
C ILE A 336 14.07 -4.55 -10.87
N HIS A 337 12.83 -4.24 -10.52
CA HIS A 337 11.80 -5.19 -10.12
C HIS A 337 10.63 -5.12 -11.10
N MET A 338 10.46 -6.12 -11.95
CA MET A 338 9.31 -6.22 -12.87
C MET A 338 8.35 -7.32 -12.44
N TYR A 339 7.06 -7.02 -12.56
CA TYR A 339 5.99 -7.85 -12.00
C TYR A 339 5.46 -8.91 -12.96
N GLY A 340 6.00 -9.02 -14.18
CA GLY A 340 5.50 -9.95 -15.20
C GLY A 340 4.11 -9.60 -15.74
N LYS A 341 3.64 -8.36 -15.56
CA LYS A 341 2.34 -7.90 -16.07
C LYS A 341 2.46 -7.44 -17.52
N ASP A 342 1.37 -7.60 -18.28
CA ASP A 342 1.23 -6.90 -19.57
C ASP A 342 1.40 -5.39 -19.40
N VAL A 343 2.14 -4.79 -20.32
CA VAL A 343 2.32 -3.34 -20.43
C VAL A 343 1.01 -2.73 -20.92
N LYS A 344 0.37 -1.95 -20.05
CA LYS A 344 -0.84 -1.17 -20.36
C LYS A 344 -0.64 0.23 -19.81
N HIS A 345 -1.09 1.23 -20.56
CA HIS A 345 -0.95 2.64 -20.18
C HIS A 345 -1.43 2.89 -18.74
N GLY A 346 -0.57 3.45 -17.90
CA GLY A 346 -0.85 3.78 -16.49
C GLY A 346 -0.86 2.59 -15.52
N ARG A 347 -0.67 1.34 -15.98
CA ARG A 347 -0.60 0.17 -15.09
C ARG A 347 0.78 0.08 -14.44
N LYS A 348 0.85 -0.10 -13.11
CA LYS A 348 2.10 -0.42 -12.41
C LYS A 348 2.63 -1.78 -12.87
N VAL A 349 3.74 -1.79 -13.62
CA VAL A 349 4.40 -2.97 -14.20
C VAL A 349 5.71 -3.33 -13.52
N GLY A 350 6.30 -2.39 -12.79
CA GLY A 350 7.50 -2.62 -11.98
C GLY A 350 7.84 -1.44 -11.08
N HIS A 351 9.03 -1.50 -10.49
CA HIS A 351 9.71 -0.37 -9.86
C HIS A 351 11.23 -0.54 -9.97
N VAL A 352 11.97 0.53 -9.69
CA VAL A 352 13.43 0.52 -9.59
C VAL A 352 13.83 1.09 -8.24
N ASN A 353 14.72 0.41 -7.53
CA ASN A 353 15.38 0.95 -6.35
C ASN A 353 16.83 1.35 -6.68
N THR A 354 17.24 2.52 -6.19
CA THR A 354 18.62 3.00 -6.13
C THR A 354 18.95 3.38 -4.68
N TYR A 355 20.23 3.35 -4.33
CA TYR A 355 20.69 3.76 -3.00
C TYR A 355 22.08 4.40 -3.07
N GLY A 356 22.42 5.18 -2.04
CA GLY A 356 23.68 5.91 -1.97
C GLY A 356 23.74 6.95 -0.84
N GLU A 357 24.79 7.76 -0.84
CA GLU A 357 25.06 8.79 0.17
C GLU A 357 24.59 10.20 -0.24
N ASP A 358 24.55 10.47 -1.55
CA ASP A 358 24.08 11.73 -2.14
C ASP A 358 22.66 11.53 -2.68
N LEU A 359 21.69 12.29 -2.15
CA LEU A 359 20.29 12.14 -2.51
C LEU A 359 20.03 12.55 -3.97
N ASP A 360 20.71 13.58 -4.48
CA ASP A 360 20.46 14.10 -5.83
C ASP A 360 20.92 13.08 -6.89
N ASP A 361 22.08 12.44 -6.67
CA ASP A 361 22.57 11.33 -7.49
C ASP A 361 21.58 10.15 -7.49
N VAL A 362 21.13 9.74 -6.29
CA VAL A 362 20.24 8.58 -6.13
C VAL A 362 18.89 8.82 -6.80
N LEU A 363 18.35 10.05 -6.70
CA LEU A 363 17.13 10.48 -7.39
C LEU A 363 17.30 10.46 -8.90
N GLU A 364 18.39 11.02 -9.42
CA GLU A 364 18.64 11.10 -10.87
C GLU A 364 18.75 9.69 -11.47
N ARG A 365 19.50 8.80 -10.82
CA ARG A 365 19.63 7.40 -11.27
C ARG A 365 18.29 6.66 -11.28
N ALA A 366 17.46 6.86 -10.26
CA ALA A 366 16.13 6.25 -10.21
C ALA A 366 15.21 6.78 -11.31
N ARG A 367 15.17 8.11 -11.50
CA ARG A 367 14.37 8.78 -12.52
C ARG A 367 14.80 8.40 -13.92
N HIS A 368 16.11 8.37 -14.18
CA HIS A 368 16.67 7.97 -15.45
C HIS A 368 16.26 6.53 -15.79
N ALA A 369 16.46 5.58 -14.88
CA ALA A 369 16.10 4.18 -15.11
C ALA A 369 14.59 4.00 -15.31
N ALA A 370 13.76 4.59 -14.46
CA ALA A 370 12.31 4.52 -14.60
C ALA A 370 11.82 5.20 -15.89
N GLY A 371 12.36 6.37 -16.23
CA GLY A 371 12.04 7.10 -17.45
C GLY A 371 12.43 6.34 -18.72
N TYR A 372 13.59 5.68 -18.71
CA TYR A 372 14.04 4.84 -19.82
C TYR A 372 13.17 3.58 -19.97
N LEU A 373 12.81 2.92 -18.86
CA LEU A 373 11.91 1.75 -18.85
C LEU A 373 10.49 2.11 -19.30
N ARG A 374 10.01 3.31 -18.97
CA ARG A 374 8.72 3.85 -19.45
C ARG A 374 8.79 4.36 -20.90
N GLY A 375 10.00 4.61 -21.39
CA GLY A 375 10.30 5.20 -22.70
C GLY A 375 10.02 6.71 -22.80
N THR A 376 9.93 7.41 -21.67
CA THR A 376 9.90 8.88 -21.64
C THR A 376 11.29 9.48 -21.86
N ILE A 377 12.34 8.69 -21.61
CA ILE A 377 13.72 8.99 -21.98
C ILE A 377 14.07 8.01 -23.10
N THR A 378 14.39 8.55 -24.27
CA THR A 378 14.93 7.79 -25.40
C THR A 378 16.34 8.32 -25.67
N ALA A 379 17.27 7.40 -25.93
CA ALA A 379 18.71 7.61 -26.16
C ALA A 379 19.20 9.04 -26.48
#